data_AF-A0A3B0XS76-F1
#
_entry.id   AF-A0A3B0XS76-F1
#
_cell.length_a   1.000
_cell.length_b   1.000
_cell.length_c   1.000
_cell.angle_alpha   90.00
_cell.angle_beta   90.00
_cell.angle_gamma   90.00
#
_symmetry.space_group_name_H-M   'P 1'
#
loop_
_entity.id
_entity.type
_entity.pdbx_description
1 polymer ?
#
loop_
_entity_poly.entity_id
_entity_poly.type
_entity_poly.pdbx_seq_one_letter_code
_entity_poly.pdbx_strand_id
1 'polypeptide(L)' 'MKDPVVDMLVDAIIMSKNREDLIVACHALDRVLLNGNYLVPNWYINTHRIAYWDKFNRPKQTPLYYNPKEWMISSWWLKN' A
#
# COMPACT_ATOMS: atom_id res chain seq x y z
N MET A 1 -4.58 22.66 -4.41
CA MET A 1 -4.79 22.37 -5.83
C MET A 1 -6.28 22.26 -6.07
N LYS A 2 -6.78 22.80 -7.18
CA LYS A 2 -8.19 22.66 -7.58
C LYS A 2 -8.17 22.20 -9.03
N ASP A 3 -8.39 20.92 -9.26
CA ASP A 3 -8.44 20.32 -10.58
C ASP A 3 -9.71 19.46 -10.68
N PRO A 4 -10.70 19.86 -11.49
CA PRO A 4 -11.98 19.16 -11.56
C PRO A 4 -11.84 17.72 -12.09
N VAL A 5 -10.79 17.42 -12.86
CA VAL A 5 -10.52 16.06 -13.34
C VAL A 5 -10.01 15.19 -12.21
N VAL A 6 -9.14 15.73 -11.36
CA VAL A 6 -8.66 15.02 -10.16
C VAL A 6 -9.82 14.75 -9.20
N ASP A 7 -10.66 15.76 -8.94
CA ASP A 7 -11.83 15.60 -8.07
C ASP A 7 -12.79 14.52 -8.59
N MET A 8 -13.12 14.54 -9.89
CA MET A 8 -13.94 13.52 -10.54
C MET A 8 -13.34 12.11 -10.42
N LEU A 9 -12.03 11.96 -10.59
CA LEU A 9 -11.36 10.66 -10.50
C LEU A 9 -11.31 10.13 -9.06
N VAL A 10 -11.17 11.02 -8.07
CA VAL A 10 -11.29 10.66 -6.65
C VAL A 10 -12.70 10.16 -6.35
N ASP A 11 -13.73 10.84 -6.84
CA ASP A 11 -15.12 10.38 -6.68
C ASP A 11 -15.34 9.01 -7.35
N ALA A 12 -14.77 8.78 -8.54
CA ALA A 12 -14.84 7.50 -9.22
C ALA A 12 -14.18 6.36 -8.42
N ILE A 13 -13.07 6.62 -7.73
CA ILE A 13 -12.42 5.66 -6.82
C ILE A 13 -13.34 5.35 -5.63
N ILE A 14 -13.91 6.38 -4.99
CA ILE A 14 -14.77 6.23 -3.81
C ILE A 14 -16.05 5.46 -4.14
N MET A 15 -16.64 5.70 -5.32
CA MET A 15 -17.91 5.12 -5.74
C MET A 15 -17.77 3.78 -6.47
N SER A 16 -16.54 3.27 -6.64
CA SER A 16 -16.30 2.01 -7.34
C SER A 16 -16.95 0.82 -6.63
N LYS A 17 -17.65 -0.02 -7.41
CA LYS A 17 -18.44 -1.16 -6.88
C LYS A 17 -17.70 -2.49 -6.90
N ASN A 18 -16.64 -2.60 -7.69
CA ASN A 18 -15.87 -3.83 -7.84
C ASN A 18 -14.37 -3.54 -8.01
N ARG A 19 -13.56 -4.60 -7.93
CA ARG A 19 -12.10 -4.47 -7.91
C ARG A 19 -11.54 -3.95 -9.23
N GLU A 20 -12.13 -4.35 -10.36
CA GLU A 20 -11.65 -3.99 -11.69
C GLU A 20 -11.84 -2.49 -11.93
N ASP A 21 -13.04 -1.98 -11.66
CA ASP A 21 -13.37 -0.56 -11.77
C ASP A 21 -12.47 0.30 -10.86
N LEU A 22 -12.22 -0.18 -9.63
CA LEU A 22 -11.34 0.51 -8.68
C LEU A 22 -9.90 0.61 -9.22
N ILE A 23 -9.36 -0.48 -9.78
CA ILE A 23 -8.01 -0.49 -10.36
C ILE A 23 -7.93 0.49 -11.55
N VAL A 24 -8.93 0.49 -12.42
CA VAL A 24 -8.97 1.40 -13.58
C VAL A 24 -8.99 2.86 -13.13
N ALA A 25 -9.84 3.20 -12.16
CA ALA A 25 -9.92 4.57 -11.62
C ALA A 25 -8.61 5.00 -10.95
N CYS A 26 -7.97 4.13 -10.16
CA CYS A 26 -6.66 4.40 -9.55
C CYS A 26 -5.57 4.65 -10.60
N HIS A 27 -5.49 3.83 -11.65
CA HIS A 27 -4.52 4.03 -12.74
C HIS A 27 -4.77 5.32 -13.52
N ALA A 28 -6.03 5.70 -13.73
CA ALA A 28 -6.38 6.96 -14.39
C ALA A 28 -5.92 8.16 -13.54
N LEU A 29 -6.19 8.13 -12.23
CA LEU A 29 -5.76 9.18 -11.30
C LEU A 29 -4.23 9.30 -11.26
N ASP A 30 -3.51 8.18 -11.16
CA ASP A 30 -2.03 8.17 -11.12
C ASP A 30 -1.43 8.85 -12.36
N ARG A 31 -1.95 8.56 -13.56
CA ARG A 31 -1.51 9.21 -14.81
C ARG A 31 -1.75 10.71 -14.83
N VAL A 32 -2.92 11.17 -14.34
CA VAL A 32 -3.25 12.60 -14.28
C VAL A 32 -2.32 13.32 -13.31
N LEU A 33 -2.09 12.74 -12.12
CA LEU A 33 -1.22 13.33 -11.11
C LEU A 33 0.24 13.40 -11.57
N LEU A 34 0.75 12.36 -12.24
CA LEU A 34 2.10 12.34 -12.80
C LEU A 34 2.27 13.36 -13.92
N ASN A 35 1.29 13.49 -14.83
CA ASN A 35 1.37 14.45 -15.93
C ASN A 35 1.24 15.92 -15.46
N GLY A 36 0.60 16.15 -14.31
CA GLY A 36 0.46 17.50 -13.73
C GLY A 36 1.75 18.09 -13.14
N ASN A 37 2.83 17.29 -13.03
CA ASN A 37 4.13 17.70 -12.49
C ASN A 37 4.05 18.35 -11.08
N TYR A 38 3.10 17.89 -10.24
CA TYR A 38 2.92 18.43 -8.89
C TYR A 38 4.02 18.02 -7.91
N LEU A 39 4.76 16.96 -8.22
CA LEU A 39 5.83 16.42 -7.39
C LEU A 39 6.96 15.86 -8.25
N VAL A 40 8.18 15.84 -7.70
CA VAL A 40 9.32 15.12 -8.27
C VAL A 40 9.46 13.78 -7.52
N PRO A 41 9.26 12.62 -8.17
CA PRO A 41 9.35 11.33 -7.50
C PRO A 41 10.75 11.09 -6.93
N ASN A 42 10.80 10.48 -5.74
CA ASN A 42 12.02 10.10 -5.06
C ASN A 42 12.07 8.57 -4.89
N TRP A 43 12.89 8.10 -3.95
CA TRP A 43 13.17 6.70 -3.69
C TRP A 43 12.35 6.17 -2.52
N TYR A 44 12.09 4.86 -2.53
CA TYR A 44 11.52 4.14 -1.40
C TYR A 44 12.24 2.80 -1.19
N ILE A 45 12.12 2.23 0.00
CA ILE A 45 12.65 0.90 0.33
C ILE A 45 11.53 -0.13 0.11
N ASN A 46 11.76 -1.12 -0.75
CA ASN A 46 10.79 -2.16 -1.10
C ASN A 46 10.79 -3.39 -0.16
N THR A 47 11.44 -3.28 1.00
CA THR A 47 11.58 -4.36 1.99
C THR A 47 11.43 -3.84 3.41
N HIS A 48 10.90 -4.67 4.31
CA HIS A 48 10.90 -4.37 5.73
C HIS A 48 12.19 -4.88 6.40
N ARG A 49 12.92 -3.98 7.08
CA ARG A 49 14.10 -4.32 7.88
C ARG A 49 13.69 -4.41 9.35
N ILE A 50 13.76 -5.60 9.93
CA ILE A 50 13.34 -5.87 11.31
C ILE A 50 14.45 -6.67 12.00
N ALA A 51 14.83 -6.24 13.20
CA ALA A 51 15.69 -7.01 14.09
C ALA A 51 14.85 -7.60 15.22
N TYR A 52 15.06 -8.88 15.54
CA TYR A 52 14.35 -9.59 16.60
C TYR A 52 15.26 -10.66 17.22
N TRP A 53 14.94 -11.04 18.46
CA TRP A 53 15.67 -12.08 19.18
C TRP A 53 15.36 -13.47 18.60
N ASP A 54 16.35 -14.34 18.49
CA ASP A 54 16.19 -15.70 17.95
C ASP A 54 15.49 -16.69 18.91
N LYS A 55 14.49 -16.19 19.64
CA LYS A 55 13.63 -16.96 20.55
C LYS A 55 12.20 -17.15 20.02
N PHE A 56 11.89 -16.60 18.85
CA PHE A 56 10.55 -16.63 18.27
C PHE A 56 10.48 -17.52 17.04
N ASN A 57 9.39 -18.27 16.92
CA ASN A 57 8.93 -18.89 15.68
C ASN A 57 7.92 -17.98 14.98
N ARG A 58 7.76 -18.17 13.66
CA ARG A 58 6.86 -17.38 12.82
C ARG A 58 6.25 -18.21 11.69
N PRO A 59 5.11 -17.78 11.13
CA PRO A 59 4.56 -18.40 9.92
C PRO A 59 5.56 -18.35 8.76
N LYS A 60 5.66 -19.45 7.99
CA LYS A 60 6.55 -19.53 6.82
C LYS A 60 6.12 -18.59 5.70
N GLN A 61 4.81 -18.38 5.55
CA GLN A 61 4.22 -17.50 4.54
C GLN A 61 3.80 -16.19 5.19
N THR A 62 4.30 -15.08 4.66
CA THR A 62 3.85 -13.73 5.03
C THR A 62 2.61 -13.34 4.20
N PRO A 63 1.70 -12.54 4.76
CA PRO A 63 0.60 -11.97 3.98
C PRO A 63 1.11 -11.10 2.83
N LEU A 64 0.31 -10.94 1.78
CA LEU A 64 0.64 -10.08 0.64
C LEU A 64 0.73 -8.60 1.03
N TYR A 65 -0.17 -8.16 1.89
CA TYR A 65 -0.22 -6.80 2.44
C TYR A 65 -0.21 -6.89 3.95
N TYR A 66 0.80 -6.33 4.60
CA TYR A 66 0.89 -6.32 6.06
C TYR A 66 1.74 -5.16 6.57
N ASN A 67 1.47 -4.72 7.78
CA ASN A 67 2.42 -3.93 8.54
C ASN A 67 3.38 -4.88 9.28
N PRO A 68 4.71 -4.73 9.12
CA PRO A 68 5.69 -5.66 9.69
C PRO A 68 5.59 -5.79 11.21
N LYS A 69 5.34 -4.68 11.92
CA LYS A 69 5.29 -4.64 13.37
C LYS A 69 4.03 -5.34 13.89
N GLU A 70 2.88 -4.99 13.35
CA GLU A 70 1.59 -5.54 13.79
C GLU A 70 1.50 -7.04 13.48
N TRP A 71 1.98 -7.44 12.30
CA TRP A 71 2.03 -8.85 11.93
C TRP A 71 2.94 -9.65 12.88
N MET A 72 4.13 -9.14 13.19
CA MET A 72 5.05 -9.79 14.12
C MET A 72 4.44 -9.96 15.51
N ILE A 73 3.81 -8.92 16.06
CA ILE A 73 3.22 -8.95 17.41
C ILE A 73 2.04 -9.93 17.48
N SER A 74 1.21 -9.98 16.44
CA SER A 74 -0.02 -10.79 16.43
C SER A 74 0.19 -12.26 16.06
N SER A 75 1.27 -12.59 15.35
CA SER A 75 1.44 -13.93 14.74
C SER A 75 2.65 -14.73 15.20
N TRP A 76 3.63 -14.13 15.90
CA TRP A 76 4.84 -14.85 16.33
C TRP A 76 4.68 -15.40 17.74
N TRP A 77 5.36 -16.51 18.04
CA TRP A 77 5.30 -17.18 19.34
C TRP A 77 6.69 -17.60 19.81
N LEU A 78 6.85 -17.85 21.12
CA LEU A 78 8.12 -18.35 21.65
C LEU A 78 8.41 -19.75 21.11
N LYS A 79 9.68 -20.00 20.79
CA LYS A 79 10.17 -21.35 20.51
C LYS A 79 10.00 -22.21 21.77
N ASN A 80 9.62 -23.47 21.58
CA ASN A 80 9.67 -24.47 22.64
C ASN A 80 11.11 -24.88 22.93
#